data_AF-A0A4P9K7G7-F1
#
_entry.id   AF-A0A4P9K7G7-F1
#
_cell.length_a   1.000
_cell.length_b   1.000
_cell.length_c   1.000
_cell.angle_alpha   90.00
_cell.angle_beta   90.00
_cell.angle_gamma   90.00
#
_symmetry.space_group_name_H-M   'P 1'
#
loop_
_entity.id
_entity.type
_entity.pdbx_description
1 polymer ?
#
loop_
_entity_poly.entity_id
_entity_poly.type
_entity_poly.pdbx_seq_one_letter_code
_entity_poly.pdbx_strand_id
1 'polypeptide(L)'
;MNKWFRKGNARRYNRVDMPIRSFIVPSSPIRDREIYATGANYLPKVVIDKIKSQRLKVFEAVSKVQEQKELVTEITKQIVLALEIFGQCCEKISSGASPKLDLPLWRQVNIISAGFASIKKLQAASPKTHQYLALLEDKFIKHFYYLIFSIENSTADQFQVKGHLPKGFAIDKLLKSFEDPKYEKIPLVQTILNLGGLMNTYLEVYELINEDNYARQFPEEWAIKPANVSASGIAIHLGKRFELYTKLDVLIYIEGLNKILEFEGSVVDIRDNAAQGTERVAINFEFPDGKDQTLLQQEIQKQEVKECMKFALFS
;
A
#
# COMPACT_ATOMS: atom_id res chain seq x y z
N MET A 1 -18.93 42.08 -9.24
CA MET A 1 -18.41 41.80 -7.89
C MET A 1 -19.60 41.52 -6.98
N ASN A 2 -20.05 40.25 -6.86
CA ASN A 2 -21.25 39.89 -6.11
C ASN A 2 -20.90 38.97 -4.94
N LYS A 3 -21.37 39.40 -3.76
CA LYS A 3 -21.16 38.92 -2.38
C LYS A 3 -21.15 37.38 -2.22
N TRP A 4 -19.99 36.83 -1.84
CA TRP A 4 -19.77 35.42 -1.49
C TRP A 4 -19.62 35.15 0.02
N PHE A 5 -20.08 36.05 0.90
CA PHE A 5 -19.97 35.84 2.35
C PHE A 5 -21.28 36.18 3.06
N ARG A 6 -22.08 35.15 3.37
CA ARG A 6 -23.13 35.22 4.40
C ARG A 6 -22.58 34.60 5.69
N LYS A 7 -22.46 35.40 6.75
CA LYS A 7 -22.15 34.93 8.11
C LYS A 7 -23.21 33.89 8.52
N GLY A 8 -22.73 32.70 8.92
CA GLY A 8 -23.55 31.52 9.26
C GLY A 8 -23.49 30.47 8.15
N ASN A 9 -22.61 29.46 8.31
CA ASN A 9 -22.37 28.31 7.40
C ASN A 9 -21.60 28.53 6.08
N ALA A 10 -21.01 29.70 5.81
CA ALA A 10 -20.34 30.02 4.53
C ALA A 10 -18.86 29.58 4.37
N ARG A 11 -18.50 28.34 4.72
CA ARG A 11 -17.17 27.76 4.37
C ARG A 11 -17.22 26.31 3.93
N ARG A 12 -18.33 25.87 3.32
CA ARG A 12 -18.31 24.60 2.58
C ARG A 12 -18.10 24.93 1.12
N TYR A 13 -16.84 24.94 0.70
CA TYR A 13 -16.54 24.83 -0.73
C TYR A 13 -17.23 23.58 -1.25
N ASN A 14 -17.88 23.69 -2.41
CA ASN A 14 -18.46 22.51 -3.06
C ASN A 14 -17.38 21.45 -3.25
N ARG A 15 -17.74 20.21 -2.97
CA ARG A 15 -16.85 19.06 -3.09
C ARG A 15 -17.30 18.24 -4.29
N VAL A 16 -16.34 17.83 -5.11
CA VAL A 16 -16.59 17.04 -6.33
C VAL A 16 -15.75 15.79 -6.25
N ASP A 17 -16.36 14.65 -6.60
CA ASP A 17 -15.62 13.41 -6.76
C ASP A 17 -14.91 13.45 -8.10
N MET A 18 -13.58 13.45 -8.09
CA MET A 18 -12.80 13.53 -9.32
C MET A 18 -11.58 12.60 -9.26
N PRO A 19 -11.17 12.04 -10.40
CA PRO A 19 -9.93 11.29 -10.48
C PRO A 19 -8.74 12.26 -10.37
N ILE A 20 -7.86 12.06 -9.40
CA ILE A 20 -6.65 12.88 -9.23
C ILE A 20 -5.41 12.02 -9.08
N ARG A 21 -4.27 12.59 -9.48
CA ARG A 21 -2.95 12.09 -9.13
C ARG A 21 -2.48 12.87 -7.91
N SER A 22 -2.26 12.19 -6.79
CA SER A 22 -1.90 12.84 -5.54
C SER A 22 -0.81 12.09 -4.79
N PHE A 23 0.09 12.83 -4.16
CA PHE A 23 1.10 12.32 -3.26
C PHE A 23 0.95 13.01 -1.91
N ILE A 24 0.77 12.22 -0.86
CA ILE A 24 0.42 12.71 0.48
C ILE A 24 1.37 12.07 1.48
N VAL A 25 2.16 12.87 2.20
CA VAL A 25 3.11 12.42 3.22
C VAL A 25 3.10 13.37 4.41
N PRO A 26 3.53 12.94 5.62
CA PRO A 26 3.67 13.85 6.74
C PRO A 26 4.71 14.93 6.45
N SER A 27 4.41 16.17 6.84
CA SER A 27 5.31 17.32 6.64
C SER A 27 6.56 17.24 7.53
N SER A 28 6.51 16.45 8.60
CA SER A 28 7.60 16.27 9.55
C SER A 28 8.04 14.80 9.58
N PRO A 29 9.01 14.41 8.74
CA PRO A 29 9.55 13.05 8.76
C PRO A 29 10.39 12.81 10.02
N ILE A 30 10.54 11.54 10.38
CA ILE A 30 11.39 11.06 11.46
C ILE A 30 12.83 10.99 10.93
N ARG A 31 13.71 11.82 11.47
CA ARG A 31 15.14 11.92 11.10
C ARG A 31 16.09 11.80 12.29
N ASP A 32 15.55 11.72 13.49
CA ASP A 32 16.30 11.59 14.75
C ASP A 32 16.58 10.12 15.12
N ARG A 33 16.41 9.20 14.16
CA ARG A 33 16.60 7.74 14.33
C ARG A 33 17.55 7.19 13.27
N GLU A 34 17.80 5.89 13.29
CA GLU A 34 18.81 5.25 12.43
C GLU A 34 18.47 5.28 10.95
N ILE A 35 17.17 5.23 10.63
CA ILE A 35 16.64 5.21 9.27
C ILE A 35 15.62 6.34 9.13
N TYR A 36 15.70 7.09 8.03
CA TYR A 36 14.67 8.04 7.64
C TYR A 36 13.32 7.34 7.53
N ALA A 37 12.29 7.90 8.13
CA ALA A 37 10.93 7.46 7.92
C ALA A 37 10.00 8.65 7.68
N THR A 38 9.01 8.48 6.82
CA THR A 38 8.03 9.54 6.56
C THR A 38 7.15 9.84 7.77
N GLY A 39 7.02 8.90 8.72
CA GLY A 39 6.10 9.00 9.86
C GLY A 39 4.67 8.55 9.56
N ALA A 40 4.41 8.04 8.34
CA ALA A 40 3.14 7.41 8.03
C ALA A 40 3.03 6.01 8.67
N ASN A 41 1.83 5.65 9.13
CA ASN A 41 1.56 4.30 9.61
C ASN A 41 1.11 3.40 8.44
N TYR A 42 1.99 2.51 7.99
CA TYR A 42 1.72 1.57 6.88
C TYR A 42 1.07 0.25 7.33
N LEU A 43 0.94 0.04 8.64
CA LEU A 43 0.28 -1.12 9.24
C LEU A 43 -0.89 -0.65 10.12
N PRO A 44 -1.89 0.08 9.56
CA PRO A 44 -3.05 0.45 10.33
C PRO A 44 -3.86 -0.78 10.74
N LYS A 45 -4.77 -0.59 11.71
CA LYS A 45 -5.60 -1.68 12.25
C LYS A 45 -6.33 -2.46 11.15
N VAL A 46 -6.85 -1.79 10.13
CA VAL A 46 -7.53 -2.43 8.99
C VAL A 46 -6.61 -3.43 8.26
N VAL A 47 -5.34 -3.08 8.06
CA VAL A 47 -4.34 -3.96 7.43
C VAL A 47 -3.97 -5.11 8.36
N ILE A 48 -3.77 -4.83 9.66
CA ILE A 48 -3.49 -5.86 10.66
C ILE A 48 -4.63 -6.89 10.74
N ASP A 49 -5.88 -6.42 10.73
CA ASP A 49 -7.06 -7.29 10.79
C ASP A 49 -7.21 -8.10 9.49
N LYS A 50 -6.88 -7.52 8.33
CA LYS A 50 -6.78 -8.25 7.04
C LYS A 50 -5.73 -9.36 7.11
N ILE A 51 -4.52 -9.06 7.61
CA ILE A 51 -3.44 -10.05 7.80
C ILE A 51 -3.89 -11.19 8.70
N LYS A 52 -4.50 -10.88 9.85
CA LYS A 52 -5.01 -11.91 10.79
C LYS A 52 -6.07 -12.80 10.14
N SER A 53 -7.02 -12.20 9.42
CA SER A 53 -8.08 -12.95 8.72
C SER A 53 -7.50 -13.87 7.62
N GLN A 54 -6.59 -13.35 6.80
CA GLN A 54 -5.93 -14.12 5.75
C GLN A 54 -5.07 -15.24 6.33
N ARG A 55 -4.33 -14.99 7.41
CA ARG A 55 -3.55 -16.00 8.13
C ARG A 55 -4.44 -17.13 8.64
N LEU A 56 -5.60 -16.82 9.22
CA LEU A 56 -6.57 -17.82 9.64
C LEU A 56 -7.03 -18.69 8.45
N LYS A 57 -7.40 -18.06 7.33
CA LYS A 57 -7.82 -18.77 6.10
C LYS A 57 -6.72 -19.69 5.55
N VAL A 58 -5.45 -19.27 5.59
CA VAL A 58 -4.31 -20.11 5.22
C VAL A 58 -4.26 -21.38 6.06
N PHE A 59 -4.35 -21.24 7.38
CA PHE A 59 -4.26 -22.39 8.29
C PHE A 59 -5.49 -23.29 8.25
N GLU A 60 -6.68 -22.72 8.06
CA GLU A 60 -7.90 -23.48 7.81
C GLU A 60 -7.80 -24.29 6.52
N ALA A 61 -7.35 -23.67 5.42
CA ALA A 61 -7.18 -24.36 4.14
C ALA A 61 -6.13 -25.48 4.23
N VAL A 62 -4.95 -25.21 4.81
CA VAL A 62 -3.89 -26.23 4.91
C VAL A 62 -4.29 -27.41 5.80
N SER A 63 -5.09 -27.17 6.85
CA SER A 63 -5.57 -28.24 7.74
C SER A 63 -6.42 -29.30 7.02
N LYS A 64 -7.06 -28.91 5.91
CA LYS A 64 -7.94 -29.76 5.08
C LYS A 64 -7.16 -30.55 4.04
N VAL A 65 -5.87 -30.25 3.82
CA VAL A 65 -5.00 -31.00 2.90
C VAL A 65 -4.72 -32.39 3.49
N GLN A 66 -4.99 -33.43 2.71
CA GLN A 66 -4.77 -34.83 3.12
C GLN A 66 -3.44 -35.36 2.57
N GLU A 67 -3.15 -35.09 1.30
CA GLU A 67 -1.94 -35.54 0.63
C GLU A 67 -0.72 -34.72 1.06
N GLN A 68 0.38 -35.39 1.43
CA GLN A 68 1.62 -34.75 1.88
C GLN A 68 1.41 -33.72 3.00
N LYS A 69 0.38 -33.94 3.84
CA LYS A 69 -0.12 -33.01 4.86
C LYS A 69 0.99 -32.42 5.72
N GLU A 70 1.89 -33.25 6.24
CA GLU A 70 3.00 -32.82 7.10
C GLU A 70 3.92 -31.85 6.37
N LEU A 71 4.36 -32.21 5.16
CA LEU A 71 5.28 -31.41 4.35
C LEU A 71 4.64 -30.09 3.89
N VAL A 72 3.40 -30.13 3.40
CA VAL A 72 2.68 -28.91 2.98
C VAL A 72 2.45 -27.99 4.18
N THR A 73 2.15 -28.54 5.35
CA THR A 73 2.00 -27.76 6.59
C THR A 73 3.32 -27.14 7.03
N GLU A 74 4.44 -27.88 6.96
CA GLU A 74 5.79 -27.39 7.25
C GLU A 74 6.14 -26.19 6.35
N ILE A 75 5.96 -26.36 5.04
CA ILE A 75 6.25 -25.31 4.05
C ILE A 75 5.35 -24.09 4.29
N THR A 76 4.06 -24.30 4.54
CA THR A 76 3.11 -23.20 4.80
C THR A 76 3.53 -22.40 6.03
N LYS A 77 3.92 -23.08 7.13
CA LYS A 77 4.42 -22.42 8.35
C LYS A 77 5.70 -21.66 8.08
N GLN A 78 6.63 -22.22 7.30
CA GLN A 78 7.88 -21.55 6.94
C GLN A 78 7.62 -20.25 6.15
N ILE A 79 6.74 -20.29 5.16
CA ILE A 79 6.41 -19.11 4.36
C ILE A 79 5.69 -18.07 5.22
N VAL A 80 4.70 -18.45 6.03
CA VAL A 80 3.99 -17.52 6.92
C VAL A 80 4.97 -16.84 7.90
N LEU A 81 5.91 -17.59 8.49
CA LEU A 81 6.94 -17.01 9.36
C LEU A 81 7.79 -15.98 8.60
N ALA A 82 8.20 -16.29 7.38
CA ALA A 82 9.00 -15.35 6.58
C ALA A 82 8.23 -14.07 6.24
N LEU A 83 6.92 -14.17 5.96
CA LEU A 83 6.05 -13.01 5.77
C LEU A 83 5.92 -12.17 7.06
N GLU A 84 5.80 -12.81 8.21
CA GLU A 84 5.76 -12.10 9.51
C GLU A 84 7.07 -11.36 9.79
N ILE A 85 8.23 -11.97 9.47
CA ILE A 85 9.54 -11.31 9.59
C ILE A 85 9.69 -10.14 8.61
N PHE A 86 9.22 -10.30 7.38
CA PHE A 86 9.14 -9.21 6.41
C PHE A 86 8.31 -8.04 6.97
N GLY A 87 7.14 -8.32 7.55
CA GLY A 87 6.28 -7.33 8.18
C GLY A 87 6.93 -6.62 9.36
N GLN A 88 7.62 -7.35 10.24
CA GLN A 88 8.36 -6.77 11.37
C GLN A 88 9.48 -5.83 10.91
N CYS A 89 10.17 -6.17 9.81
CA CYS A 89 11.13 -5.27 9.19
C CYS A 89 10.45 -3.97 8.69
N CYS A 90 9.30 -4.09 8.02
CA CYS A 90 8.52 -2.93 7.56
C CYS A 90 8.05 -2.04 8.71
N GLU A 91 7.58 -2.64 9.80
CA GLU A 91 7.17 -1.92 11.02
C GLU A 91 8.35 -1.12 11.60
N LYS A 92 9.51 -1.77 11.81
CA LYS A 92 10.69 -1.09 12.34
C LYS A 92 11.14 0.08 11.46
N ILE A 93 11.31 -0.12 10.16
CA ILE A 93 11.75 0.96 9.26
C ILE A 93 10.72 2.08 9.16
N SER A 94 9.41 1.79 9.23
CA SER A 94 8.37 2.82 9.23
C SER A 94 8.42 3.75 10.45
N SER A 95 8.98 3.25 11.55
CA SER A 95 9.23 4.02 12.77
C SER A 95 10.64 4.63 12.81
N GLY A 96 11.42 4.50 11.74
CA GLY A 96 12.82 4.94 11.64
C GLY A 96 13.84 4.05 12.37
N ALA A 97 13.41 2.95 12.97
CA ALA A 97 14.29 2.01 13.64
C ALA A 97 14.95 1.06 12.64
N SER A 98 16.24 0.76 12.83
CA SER A 98 16.97 -0.18 11.98
C SER A 98 16.77 -1.64 12.40
N PRO A 99 16.22 -2.52 11.55
CA PRO A 99 16.15 -3.96 11.83
C PRO A 99 17.51 -4.62 12.10
N LYS A 100 18.62 -4.03 11.61
CA LYS A 100 19.99 -4.52 11.82
C LYS A 100 20.41 -4.50 13.29
N LEU A 101 19.83 -3.61 14.09
CA LEU A 101 20.13 -3.49 15.52
C LEU A 101 19.41 -4.56 16.35
N ASP A 102 18.39 -5.20 15.79
CA ASP A 102 17.70 -6.34 16.39
C ASP A 102 18.37 -7.63 15.90
N LEU A 103 19.41 -8.07 16.61
CA LEU A 103 20.23 -9.22 16.18
C LEU A 103 19.42 -10.52 15.97
N PRO A 104 18.46 -10.89 16.84
CA PRO A 104 17.59 -12.04 16.57
C PRO A 104 16.79 -11.90 15.27
N LEU A 105 16.18 -10.73 15.02
CA LEU A 105 15.44 -10.47 13.79
C LEU A 105 16.35 -10.53 12.57
N TRP A 106 17.49 -9.83 12.61
CA TRP A 106 18.42 -9.76 11.48
C TRP A 106 19.03 -11.12 11.12
N ARG A 107 19.25 -11.99 12.11
CA ARG A 107 19.64 -13.38 11.85
C ARG A 107 18.58 -14.12 11.05
N GLN A 108 17.30 -13.94 11.37
CA GLN A 108 16.20 -14.57 10.63
C GLN A 108 16.12 -14.01 9.21
N VAL A 109 16.33 -12.71 9.02
CA VAL A 109 16.41 -12.08 7.69
C VAL A 109 17.46 -12.77 6.82
N ASN A 110 18.66 -13.00 7.36
CA ASN A 110 19.75 -13.68 6.64
C ASN A 110 19.46 -15.15 6.33
N ILE A 111 18.67 -15.84 7.16
CA ILE A 111 18.24 -17.23 6.87
C ILE A 111 17.21 -17.23 5.74
N ILE A 112 16.23 -16.33 5.80
CA ILE A 112 15.14 -16.23 4.83
C ILE A 112 15.64 -15.80 3.46
N SER A 113 16.68 -14.98 3.38
CA SER A 113 17.24 -14.49 2.11
C SER A 113 17.86 -15.61 1.24
N ALA A 114 18.09 -16.79 1.81
CA ALA A 114 18.52 -17.99 1.10
C ALA A 114 17.35 -18.79 0.48
N GLY A 115 16.10 -18.40 0.72
CA GLY A 115 14.90 -19.08 0.22
C GLY A 115 14.30 -20.11 1.17
N PHE A 116 13.29 -20.83 0.67
CA PHE A 116 12.50 -21.82 1.39
C PHE A 116 12.97 -23.24 1.07
N ALA A 117 14.00 -23.70 1.79
CA ALA A 117 14.62 -25.01 1.56
C ALA A 117 13.61 -26.18 1.52
N SER A 118 12.53 -26.12 2.29
CA SER A 118 11.53 -27.20 2.36
C SER A 118 10.71 -27.35 1.08
N ILE A 119 10.60 -26.32 0.22
CA ILE A 119 9.90 -26.43 -1.07
C ILE A 119 10.55 -27.48 -1.96
N LYS A 120 11.89 -27.55 -1.98
CA LYS A 120 12.64 -28.48 -2.84
C LYS A 120 12.28 -29.96 -2.59
N LYS A 121 11.85 -30.29 -1.36
CA LYS A 121 11.39 -31.65 -1.00
C LYS A 121 10.19 -32.12 -1.83
N LEU A 122 9.39 -31.19 -2.36
CA LEU A 122 8.22 -31.50 -3.20
C LEU A 122 8.56 -31.76 -4.67
N GLN A 123 9.79 -31.49 -5.13
CA GLN A 123 10.10 -31.49 -6.55
C GLN A 123 9.85 -32.85 -7.22
N ALA A 124 10.23 -33.94 -6.56
CA ALA A 124 10.03 -35.30 -7.06
C ALA A 124 8.60 -35.81 -6.78
N ALA A 125 8.08 -35.53 -5.58
CA ALA A 125 6.83 -36.12 -5.09
C ALA A 125 5.56 -35.39 -5.56
N SER A 126 5.64 -34.08 -5.84
CA SER A 126 4.51 -33.27 -6.33
C SER A 126 5.00 -32.11 -7.21
N PRO A 127 5.41 -32.39 -8.47
CA PRO A 127 6.09 -31.41 -9.32
C PRO A 127 5.29 -30.13 -9.60
N LYS A 128 3.97 -30.24 -9.77
CA LYS A 128 3.09 -29.08 -9.99
C LYS A 128 2.98 -28.20 -8.75
N THR A 129 2.80 -28.80 -7.58
CA THR A 129 2.74 -28.09 -6.29
C THR A 129 4.06 -27.39 -6.01
N HIS A 130 5.17 -28.07 -6.25
CA HIS A 130 6.51 -27.48 -6.20
C HIS A 130 6.60 -26.24 -7.11
N GLN A 131 6.16 -26.35 -8.37
CA GLN A 131 6.19 -25.22 -9.31
C GLN A 131 5.40 -24.02 -8.77
N TYR A 132 4.20 -24.23 -8.23
CA TYR A 132 3.38 -23.13 -7.70
C TYR A 132 4.02 -22.45 -6.48
N LEU A 133 4.59 -23.24 -5.57
CA LEU A 133 5.27 -22.72 -4.39
C LEU A 133 6.60 -22.03 -4.75
N ALA A 134 7.34 -22.53 -5.73
CA ALA A 134 8.55 -21.89 -6.24
C ALA A 134 8.26 -20.53 -6.89
N LEU A 135 7.09 -20.38 -7.54
CA LEU A 135 6.66 -19.08 -8.08
C LEU A 135 6.29 -18.08 -6.97
N LEU A 136 5.72 -18.55 -5.84
CA LEU A 136 5.52 -17.70 -4.64
C LEU A 136 6.88 -17.30 -4.05
N GLU A 137 7.81 -18.24 -3.92
CA GLU A 137 9.16 -17.99 -3.43
C GLU A 137 9.89 -16.93 -4.26
N ASP A 138 9.91 -17.07 -5.59
CA ASP A 138 10.54 -16.09 -6.49
C ASP A 138 10.00 -14.68 -6.27
N LYS A 139 8.67 -14.53 -6.18
CA LYS A 139 8.02 -13.24 -5.92
C LYS A 139 8.45 -12.65 -4.57
N PHE A 140 8.38 -13.47 -3.51
CA PHE A 140 8.74 -13.03 -2.16
C PHE A 140 10.22 -12.62 -2.08
N ILE A 141 11.13 -13.48 -2.54
CA ILE A 141 12.56 -13.27 -2.43
C ILE A 141 13.01 -12.02 -3.19
N LYS A 142 12.44 -11.76 -4.38
CA LYS A 142 12.71 -10.53 -5.12
C LYS A 142 12.33 -9.27 -4.34
N HIS A 143 11.15 -9.23 -3.71
CA HIS A 143 10.78 -8.09 -2.85
C HIS A 143 11.66 -8.01 -1.60
N PHE A 144 12.00 -9.17 -1.03
CA PHE A 144 12.82 -9.22 0.17
C PHE A 144 14.22 -8.67 -0.07
N TYR A 145 14.82 -8.91 -1.25
CA TYR A 145 16.09 -8.28 -1.62
C TYR A 145 16.00 -6.76 -1.73
N TYR A 146 14.89 -6.20 -2.19
CA TYR A 146 14.71 -4.74 -2.22
C TYR A 146 14.59 -4.19 -0.79
N LEU A 147 13.81 -4.85 0.07
CA LEU A 147 13.69 -4.49 1.48
C LEU A 147 15.04 -4.52 2.20
N ILE A 148 15.81 -5.60 2.03
CA ILE A 148 17.16 -5.73 2.60
C ILE A 148 18.05 -4.59 2.09
N PHE A 149 18.05 -4.32 0.79
CA PHE A 149 18.83 -3.22 0.23
C PHE A 149 18.46 -1.88 0.89
N SER A 150 17.16 -1.58 1.01
CA SER A 150 16.71 -0.37 1.70
C SER A 150 17.24 -0.31 3.14
N ILE A 151 17.13 -1.40 3.90
CA ILE A 151 17.61 -1.46 5.29
C ILE A 151 19.15 -1.27 5.37
N GLU A 152 19.89 -1.86 4.44
CA GLU A 152 21.35 -1.81 4.45
C GLU A 152 21.89 -0.43 4.11
N ASN A 153 21.25 0.27 3.18
CA ASN A 153 21.78 1.49 2.57
C ASN A 153 21.12 2.78 3.08
N SER A 154 19.98 2.69 3.78
CA SER A 154 19.32 3.87 4.36
C SER A 154 20.08 4.44 5.56
N THR A 155 19.94 5.75 5.74
CA THR A 155 20.46 6.53 6.87
C THR A 155 19.34 7.35 7.49
N ALA A 156 19.62 8.05 8.58
CA ALA A 156 18.71 8.98 9.23
C ALA A 156 18.15 10.08 8.30
N ASP A 157 18.95 10.48 7.31
CA ASP A 157 18.63 11.58 6.39
C ASP A 157 17.90 11.12 5.12
N GLN A 158 18.11 9.86 4.71
CA GLN A 158 17.59 9.36 3.46
C GLN A 158 17.26 7.86 3.51
N PHE A 159 16.05 7.53 3.07
CA PHE A 159 15.65 6.15 2.81
C PHE A 159 16.01 5.75 1.37
N GLN A 160 16.82 4.71 1.22
CA GLN A 160 17.32 4.26 -0.07
C GLN A 160 16.38 3.24 -0.71
N VAL A 161 16.14 3.40 -2.01
CA VAL A 161 15.29 2.53 -2.84
C VAL A 161 15.98 2.22 -4.16
N LYS A 162 15.77 1.03 -4.73
CA LYS A 162 16.29 0.64 -6.06
C LYS A 162 15.33 1.02 -7.21
N GLY A 163 14.55 2.07 -7.03
CA GLY A 163 13.45 2.43 -7.93
C GLY A 163 12.26 1.50 -7.78
N HIS A 164 11.51 1.32 -8.88
CA HIS A 164 10.30 0.51 -8.90
C HIS A 164 10.50 -0.91 -8.41
N LEU A 165 9.54 -1.37 -7.64
CA LEU A 165 9.45 -2.77 -7.26
C LEU A 165 9.06 -3.64 -8.47
N PRO A 166 9.59 -4.86 -8.55
CA PRO A 166 9.27 -5.79 -9.64
C PRO A 166 7.77 -6.08 -9.66
N LYS A 167 7.18 -6.15 -10.86
CA LYS A 167 5.75 -6.42 -11.08
C LYS A 167 5.56 -7.50 -12.15
N GLY A 168 4.33 -8.02 -12.28
CA GLY A 168 3.96 -8.93 -13.37
C GLY A 168 4.44 -10.36 -13.17
N PHE A 169 4.47 -10.86 -11.94
CA PHE A 169 4.92 -12.22 -11.65
C PHE A 169 3.95 -13.26 -12.23
N ALA A 170 4.49 -14.39 -12.68
CA ALA A 170 3.68 -15.50 -13.18
C ALA A 170 2.70 -16.04 -12.12
N ILE A 171 3.09 -15.97 -10.84
CA ILE A 171 2.22 -16.38 -9.72
C ILE A 171 0.94 -15.55 -9.66
N ASP A 172 0.97 -14.26 -10.00
CA ASP A 172 -0.21 -13.39 -9.91
C ASP A 172 -1.29 -13.82 -10.92
N LYS A 173 -0.86 -14.20 -12.12
CA LYS A 173 -1.76 -14.76 -13.14
C LYS A 173 -2.34 -16.11 -12.71
N LEU A 174 -1.52 -16.95 -12.09
CA LEU A 174 -1.94 -18.25 -11.58
C LEU A 174 -2.97 -18.11 -10.44
N LEU A 175 -2.70 -17.25 -9.45
CA LEU A 175 -3.60 -17.01 -8.33
C LEU A 175 -4.97 -16.51 -8.81
N LYS A 176 -5.00 -15.61 -9.80
CA LYS A 176 -6.25 -15.17 -10.43
C LYS A 176 -7.04 -16.32 -11.06
N SER A 177 -6.36 -17.30 -11.64
CA SER A 177 -7.03 -18.49 -12.18
C SER A 177 -7.62 -19.41 -11.09
N PHE A 178 -7.03 -19.39 -9.89
CA PHE A 178 -7.50 -20.17 -8.73
C PHE A 178 -8.72 -19.57 -8.04
N GLU A 179 -9.11 -18.33 -8.40
CA GLU A 179 -10.36 -17.71 -7.96
C GLU A 179 -11.60 -18.29 -8.67
N ASP A 180 -11.42 -19.08 -9.74
CA ASP A 180 -12.52 -19.77 -10.43
C ASP A 180 -13.26 -20.73 -9.46
N PRO A 181 -14.61 -20.70 -9.39
CA PRO A 181 -15.40 -21.54 -8.49
C PRO A 181 -15.09 -23.04 -8.56
N LYS A 182 -14.57 -23.55 -9.68
CA LYS A 182 -14.17 -24.96 -9.80
C LYS A 182 -13.04 -25.36 -8.84
N TYR A 183 -12.21 -24.40 -8.40
CA TYR A 183 -11.09 -24.62 -7.49
C TYR A 183 -11.45 -24.39 -6.02
N GLU A 184 -12.65 -23.88 -5.71
CA GLU A 184 -13.08 -23.55 -4.34
C GLU A 184 -13.01 -24.77 -3.40
N LYS A 185 -13.31 -25.96 -3.92
CA LYS A 185 -13.34 -27.21 -3.15
C LYS A 185 -11.99 -27.93 -3.07
N ILE A 186 -10.92 -27.42 -3.69
CA ILE A 186 -9.61 -28.08 -3.74
C ILE A 186 -8.71 -27.49 -2.64
N PRO A 187 -8.48 -28.19 -1.50
CA PRO A 187 -7.83 -27.59 -0.34
C PRO A 187 -6.43 -27.04 -0.61
N LEU A 188 -5.61 -27.78 -1.36
CA LEU A 188 -4.24 -27.37 -1.69
C LEU A 188 -4.22 -26.09 -2.53
N VAL A 189 -5.12 -25.99 -3.51
CA VAL A 189 -5.25 -24.78 -4.34
C VAL A 189 -5.69 -23.61 -3.48
N GLN A 190 -6.64 -23.82 -2.57
CA GLN A 190 -7.06 -22.79 -1.61
C GLN A 190 -5.94 -22.40 -0.65
N THR A 191 -5.08 -23.33 -0.21
CA THR A 191 -3.90 -22.99 0.59
C THR A 191 -2.97 -22.06 -0.17
N ILE A 192 -2.64 -22.38 -1.42
CA ILE A 192 -1.76 -21.56 -2.27
C ILE A 192 -2.40 -20.20 -2.56
N LEU A 193 -3.69 -20.17 -2.86
CA LEU A 193 -4.45 -18.93 -3.10
C LEU A 193 -4.41 -18.01 -1.89
N ASN A 194 -4.78 -18.53 -0.71
CA ASN A 194 -4.78 -17.75 0.53
C ASN A 194 -3.36 -17.31 0.94
N LEU A 195 -2.36 -18.15 0.71
CA LEU A 195 -0.96 -17.82 0.99
C LEU A 195 -0.45 -16.69 0.08
N GLY A 196 -0.80 -16.74 -1.21
CA GLY A 196 -0.53 -15.67 -2.16
C GLY A 196 -1.21 -14.36 -1.77
N GLY A 197 -2.48 -14.42 -1.34
CA GLY A 197 -3.22 -13.26 -0.83
C GLY A 197 -2.61 -12.65 0.44
N LEU A 198 -2.16 -13.49 1.38
CA LEU A 198 -1.45 -13.05 2.58
C LEU A 198 -0.11 -12.39 2.23
N MET A 199 0.66 -13.03 1.36
CA MET A 199 1.94 -12.48 0.88
C MET A 199 1.74 -11.12 0.23
N ASN A 200 0.77 -10.98 -0.68
CA ASN A 200 0.50 -9.70 -1.33
C ASN A 200 0.21 -8.59 -0.32
N THR A 201 -0.58 -8.85 0.73
CA THR A 201 -0.82 -7.86 1.78
C THR A 201 0.46 -7.40 2.48
N TYR A 202 1.40 -8.29 2.78
CA TYR A 202 2.69 -7.90 3.35
C TYR A 202 3.58 -7.13 2.36
N LEU A 203 3.58 -7.55 1.09
CA LEU A 203 4.36 -6.87 0.04
C LEU A 203 3.81 -5.46 -0.23
N GLU A 204 2.49 -5.29 -0.26
CA GLU A 204 1.79 -4.00 -0.41
C GLU A 204 2.24 -2.98 0.66
N VAL A 205 2.50 -3.43 1.89
CA VAL A 205 3.01 -2.56 2.97
C VAL A 205 4.37 -1.97 2.59
N TYR A 206 5.31 -2.81 2.12
CA TYR A 206 6.62 -2.32 1.68
C TYR A 206 6.53 -1.53 0.37
N GLU A 207 5.62 -1.89 -0.54
CA GLU A 207 5.36 -1.09 -1.74
C GLU A 207 4.97 0.35 -1.37
N LEU A 208 4.08 0.55 -0.39
CA LEU A 208 3.73 1.90 0.07
C LEU A 208 4.94 2.65 0.66
N ILE A 209 5.78 1.97 1.45
CA ILE A 209 7.01 2.57 2.00
C ILE A 209 7.97 2.96 0.86
N ASN A 210 8.17 2.09 -0.12
CA ASN A 210 9.04 2.33 -1.26
C ASN A 210 8.53 3.51 -2.11
N GLU A 211 7.24 3.51 -2.47
CA GLU A 211 6.62 4.56 -3.27
C GLU A 211 6.66 5.92 -2.57
N ASP A 212 6.47 5.98 -1.25
CA ASP A 212 6.61 7.22 -0.47
C ASP A 212 8.04 7.80 -0.50
N ASN A 213 9.05 6.98 -0.80
CA ASN A 213 10.45 7.42 -0.88
C ASN A 213 10.98 7.52 -2.33
N TYR A 214 10.26 6.95 -3.29
CA TYR A 214 10.62 6.98 -4.72
C TYR A 214 9.75 7.94 -5.52
N ALA A 215 8.43 7.79 -5.43
CA ALA A 215 7.48 8.35 -6.38
C ALA A 215 7.38 9.87 -6.33
N ARG A 216 7.80 10.52 -5.22
CA ARG A 216 7.80 12.00 -5.13
C ARG A 216 8.52 12.67 -6.30
N GLN A 217 9.53 12.00 -6.88
CA GLN A 217 10.32 12.50 -8.01
C GLN A 217 9.65 12.29 -9.38
N PHE A 218 8.58 11.48 -9.46
CA PHE A 218 7.91 11.08 -10.71
C PHE A 218 6.38 11.31 -10.65
N PRO A 219 5.91 12.57 -10.63
CA PRO A 219 4.48 12.91 -10.52
C PRO A 219 3.57 12.29 -11.59
N GLU A 220 4.09 12.12 -12.80
CA GLU A 220 3.43 11.50 -13.94
C GLU A 220 3.16 10.00 -13.76
N GLU A 221 3.78 9.37 -12.76
CA GLU A 221 3.60 7.96 -12.43
C GLU A 221 2.63 7.75 -11.26
N TRP A 222 2.25 8.83 -10.57
CA TRP A 222 1.31 8.74 -9.45
C TRP A 222 -0.01 8.13 -9.89
N ALA A 223 -0.47 7.14 -9.12
CA ALA A 223 -1.73 6.46 -9.39
C ALA A 223 -2.90 7.45 -9.36
N ILE A 224 -3.73 7.39 -10.39
CA ILE A 224 -5.00 8.13 -10.44
C ILE A 224 -5.96 7.47 -9.46
N LYS A 225 -6.42 8.22 -8.47
CA LYS A 225 -7.36 7.76 -7.45
C LYS A 225 -8.61 8.64 -7.43
N PRO A 226 -9.81 8.06 -7.22
CA PRO A 226 -11.00 8.85 -6.96
C PRO A 226 -10.83 9.55 -5.61
N ALA A 227 -11.00 10.87 -5.61
CA ALA A 227 -10.94 11.69 -4.41
C ALA A 227 -12.09 12.70 -4.41
N ASN A 228 -12.58 13.01 -3.22
CA ASN A 228 -13.56 14.06 -2.98
C ASN A 228 -12.82 15.36 -2.69
N VAL A 229 -12.79 16.28 -3.66
CA VAL A 229 -11.90 17.44 -3.64
C VAL A 229 -12.69 18.74 -3.56
N SER A 230 -12.17 19.71 -2.82
CA SER A 230 -12.59 21.11 -2.88
C SER A 230 -11.40 22.05 -2.89
N ALA A 231 -11.64 23.34 -3.10
CA ALA A 231 -10.60 24.37 -3.02
C ALA A 231 -9.92 24.48 -1.63
N SER A 232 -10.44 23.80 -0.59
CA SER A 232 -9.92 23.87 0.77
C SER A 232 -9.55 22.51 1.37
N GLY A 233 -9.58 21.44 0.59
CA GLY A 233 -9.26 20.14 1.12
C GLY A 233 -9.56 19.00 0.18
N ILE A 234 -9.18 17.81 0.62
CA ILE A 234 -9.30 16.56 -0.10
C ILE A 234 -9.75 15.47 0.87
N ALA A 235 -10.59 14.55 0.41
CA ALA A 235 -10.78 13.28 1.08
C ALA A 235 -10.54 12.12 0.11
N ILE A 236 -9.68 11.20 0.50
CA ILE A 236 -9.15 10.14 -0.38
C ILE A 236 -8.95 8.85 0.41
N HIS A 237 -9.10 7.71 -0.26
CA HIS A 237 -8.81 6.41 0.32
C HIS A 237 -7.31 6.08 0.17
N LEU A 238 -6.67 5.74 1.28
CA LEU A 238 -5.25 5.43 1.34
C LEU A 238 -5.03 4.07 2.03
N GLY A 239 -3.99 3.35 1.59
CA GLY A 239 -3.53 2.10 2.23
C GLY A 239 -2.61 2.32 3.43
N LYS A 240 -2.44 3.58 3.84
CA LYS A 240 -1.63 4.01 4.99
C LYS A 240 -2.44 5.02 5.81
N ARG A 241 -2.09 5.13 7.09
CA ARG A 241 -2.78 5.95 8.08
C ARG A 241 -1.91 7.11 8.54
N PHE A 242 -2.60 8.19 8.87
CA PHE A 242 -2.08 9.35 9.57
C PHE A 242 -2.88 9.55 10.86
N GLU A 243 -2.32 10.21 11.86
CA GLU A 243 -3.09 10.54 13.06
C GLU A 243 -3.99 11.76 12.79
N LEU A 244 -5.04 11.90 13.61
CA LEU A 244 -5.87 13.11 13.55
C LEU A 244 -5.00 14.33 13.86
N TYR A 245 -5.20 15.41 13.12
CA TYR A 245 -4.46 16.67 13.22
C TYR A 245 -2.98 16.59 12.84
N THR A 246 -2.48 15.46 12.32
CA THR A 246 -1.15 15.41 11.72
C THR A 246 -1.08 16.37 10.54
N LYS A 247 0.01 17.14 10.46
CA LYS A 247 0.34 17.99 9.32
C LYS A 247 0.91 17.16 8.17
N LEU A 248 0.37 17.37 6.97
CA LEU A 248 0.70 16.64 5.76
C LEU A 248 1.06 17.61 4.64
N ASP A 249 2.03 17.20 3.82
CA ASP A 249 2.25 17.78 2.51
C ASP A 249 1.31 17.05 1.53
N VAL A 250 0.43 17.80 0.88
CA VAL A 250 -0.50 17.30 -0.14
C VAL A 250 -0.10 17.86 -1.48
N LEU A 251 0.45 17.01 -2.34
CA LEU A 251 0.82 17.34 -3.70
C LEU A 251 -0.23 16.78 -4.66
N ILE A 252 -0.72 17.59 -5.58
CA ILE A 252 -1.68 17.19 -6.61
C ILE A 252 -1.09 17.48 -7.98
N TYR A 253 -0.94 16.47 -8.83
CA TYR A 253 -0.42 16.63 -10.18
C TYR A 253 -1.54 16.80 -11.20
N ILE A 254 -1.50 17.91 -11.95
CA ILE A 254 -2.44 18.25 -13.01
C ILE A 254 -1.80 17.95 -14.36
N GLU A 255 -2.13 16.79 -14.92
CA GLU A 255 -1.54 16.25 -16.14
C GLU A 255 -1.66 17.20 -17.34
N GLY A 256 -2.85 17.79 -17.55
CA GLY A 256 -3.08 18.72 -18.66
C GLY A 256 -2.26 20.01 -18.62
N LEU A 257 -1.67 20.34 -17.47
CA LEU A 257 -0.82 21.53 -17.27
C LEU A 257 0.63 21.16 -16.96
N ASN A 258 0.95 19.87 -16.83
CA ASN A 258 2.21 19.36 -16.30
C ASN A 258 2.67 20.12 -15.04
N LYS A 259 1.75 20.33 -14.09
CA LYS A 259 2.00 21.15 -12.89
C LYS A 259 1.66 20.39 -11.62
N ILE A 260 2.51 20.49 -10.61
CA ILE A 260 2.22 20.07 -9.23
C ILE A 260 1.67 21.27 -8.46
N LEU A 261 0.55 21.06 -7.78
CA LEU A 261 0.00 21.98 -6.80
C LEU A 261 0.39 21.48 -5.41
N GLU A 262 0.94 22.35 -4.59
CA GLU A 262 1.44 22.00 -3.25
C GLU A 262 0.58 22.65 -2.17
N PHE A 263 0.09 21.85 -1.24
CA PHE A 263 -0.71 22.31 -0.13
C PHE A 263 -0.17 21.75 1.18
N GLU A 264 0.03 22.62 2.16
CA GLU A 264 0.07 22.18 3.56
C GLU A 264 -1.35 21.80 3.97
N GLY A 265 -1.50 20.73 4.74
CA GLY A 265 -2.81 20.31 5.22
C GLY A 265 -2.77 19.61 6.56
N SER A 266 -3.92 19.49 7.19
CA SER A 266 -4.10 18.77 8.44
C SER A 266 -5.21 17.74 8.33
N VAL A 267 -4.99 16.56 8.90
CA VAL A 267 -5.99 15.49 8.95
C VAL A 267 -7.13 15.91 9.86
N VAL A 268 -8.37 15.85 9.36
CA VAL A 268 -9.57 16.29 10.10
C VAL A 268 -10.63 15.21 10.29
N ASP A 269 -10.57 14.13 9.51
CA ASP A 269 -11.47 12.98 9.64
C ASP A 269 -10.78 11.73 9.10
N ILE A 270 -11.00 10.59 9.74
CA ILE A 270 -10.49 9.27 9.32
C ILE A 270 -11.64 8.29 9.47
N ARG A 271 -11.91 7.52 8.41
CA ARG A 271 -12.92 6.46 8.45
C ARG A 271 -12.39 5.19 7.82
N ASP A 272 -12.50 4.10 8.56
CA ASP A 272 -12.13 2.78 8.08
C ASP A 272 -13.05 2.35 6.93
N ASN A 273 -12.47 1.82 5.86
CA ASN A 273 -13.18 1.16 4.79
C ASN A 273 -12.72 -0.31 4.74
N ALA A 274 -13.31 -1.13 5.62
CA ALA A 274 -12.95 -2.53 5.76
C ALA A 274 -13.12 -3.34 4.45
N ALA A 275 -14.11 -2.99 3.62
CA ALA A 275 -14.36 -3.67 2.35
C ALA A 275 -13.21 -3.49 1.35
N GLN A 276 -12.56 -2.33 1.36
CA GLN A 276 -11.43 -2.02 0.48
C GLN A 276 -10.08 -2.20 1.16
N GLY A 277 -10.05 -2.50 2.47
CA GLY A 277 -8.80 -2.59 3.22
C GLY A 277 -8.03 -1.28 3.30
N THR A 278 -8.74 -0.14 3.20
CA THR A 278 -8.16 1.21 3.20
C THR A 278 -8.82 2.08 4.26
N GLU A 279 -8.24 3.25 4.53
CA GLU A 279 -8.87 4.28 5.34
C GLU A 279 -9.16 5.49 4.45
N ARG A 280 -10.36 6.06 4.58
CA ARG A 280 -10.70 7.37 4.01
C ARG A 280 -10.13 8.44 4.92
N VAL A 281 -9.16 9.19 4.42
CA VAL A 281 -8.53 10.31 5.12
C VAL A 281 -9.07 11.60 4.53
N ALA A 282 -9.65 12.47 5.37
CA ALA A 282 -9.99 13.83 4.99
C ALA A 282 -8.96 14.82 5.53
N ILE A 283 -8.50 15.70 4.65
CA ILE A 283 -7.43 16.66 4.89
C ILE A 283 -7.97 18.04 4.53
N ASN A 284 -7.85 18.99 5.44
CA ASN A 284 -8.10 20.41 5.14
C ASN A 284 -6.77 21.07 4.77
N PHE A 285 -6.77 21.90 3.73
CA PHE A 285 -5.59 22.70 3.37
C PHE A 285 -5.42 23.88 4.35
N GLU A 286 -4.21 24.04 4.88
CA GLU A 286 -3.81 25.16 5.70
C GLU A 286 -3.31 26.29 4.78
N PHE A 287 -4.02 27.43 4.79
CA PHE A 287 -3.61 28.67 4.10
C PHE A 287 -3.03 28.46 2.69
N PRO A 288 -3.78 27.83 1.76
CA PRO A 288 -3.27 27.49 0.45
C PRO A 288 -2.84 28.76 -0.32
N ASP A 289 -1.76 28.67 -1.11
CA ASP A 289 -1.38 29.76 -2.01
C ASP A 289 -2.54 30.09 -2.96
N GLY A 290 -2.81 31.38 -3.13
CA GLY A 290 -3.96 31.84 -3.92
C GLY A 290 -3.92 31.36 -5.36
N LYS A 291 -2.72 31.17 -5.96
CA LYS A 291 -2.59 30.71 -7.35
C LYS A 291 -2.94 29.23 -7.45
N ASP A 292 -2.39 28.40 -6.57
CA ASP A 292 -2.62 26.95 -6.61
C ASP A 292 -4.06 26.61 -6.21
N GLN A 293 -4.64 27.32 -5.23
CA GLN A 293 -6.06 27.21 -4.90
C GLN A 293 -6.95 27.58 -6.10
N THR A 294 -6.63 28.65 -6.81
CA THR A 294 -7.39 29.10 -8.00
C THR A 294 -7.31 28.06 -9.11
N LEU A 295 -6.13 27.51 -9.38
CA LEU A 295 -5.95 26.46 -10.38
C LEU A 295 -6.73 25.20 -10.03
N LEU A 296 -6.67 24.75 -8.77
CA LEU A 296 -7.46 23.61 -8.32
C LEU A 296 -8.96 23.85 -8.51
N GLN A 297 -9.45 25.06 -8.18
CA GLN A 297 -10.84 25.43 -8.38
C GLN A 297 -11.25 25.39 -9.86
N GLN A 298 -10.38 25.81 -10.78
CA GLN A 298 -10.63 25.72 -12.22
C GLN A 298 -10.73 24.26 -12.69
N GLU A 299 -9.87 23.38 -12.19
CA GLU A 299 -9.92 21.95 -12.53
C GLU A 299 -11.19 21.28 -11.98
N ILE A 300 -11.63 21.64 -10.77
CA ILE A 300 -12.92 21.21 -10.21
C ILE A 300 -14.07 21.64 -11.13
N GLN A 301 -14.12 22.91 -11.54
CA GLN A 301 -15.16 23.42 -12.45
C GLN A 301 -15.17 22.71 -13.80
N LYS A 302 -13.98 22.43 -14.37
CA LYS A 302 -13.86 21.65 -15.61
C LYS A 302 -14.45 20.25 -15.44
N GLN A 303 -14.23 19.61 -14.29
CA GLN A 303 -14.79 18.29 -14.00
C GLN A 303 -16.32 18.34 -13.87
N GLU A 304 -16.87 19.31 -13.13
CA GLU A 304 -18.33 19.48 -13.00
C GLU A 304 -19.00 19.65 -14.38
N VAL A 305 -18.41 20.48 -15.25
CA VAL A 305 -18.91 20.69 -16.61
C VAL A 305 -18.87 19.40 -17.43
N LYS A 306 -17.81 18.59 -17.32
CA LYS A 306 -17.71 17.29 -18.00
C LYS A 306 -18.81 16.33 -17.52
N GLU A 307 -19.12 16.32 -16.23
CA GLU A 307 -20.19 15.48 -15.67
C GLU A 307 -21.57 15.94 -16.16
N CYS A 308 -21.86 17.25 -16.12
CA CYS A 308 -23.09 17.80 -16.66
C CYS A 308 -23.29 17.49 -18.16
N MET A 309 -22.23 17.59 -18.98
CA MET A 309 -22.32 17.25 -20.40
C MET A 309 -22.60 15.76 -20.64
N LYS A 310 -22.08 14.86 -19.80
CA LYS A 310 -22.43 13.43 -19.89
C LYS A 310 -23.93 13.24 -19.66
N PHE A 311 -24.50 13.85 -18.63
CA PHE A 311 -25.93 13.73 -18.36
C PHE A 311 -26.79 14.25 -19.53
N ALA A 312 -26.41 15.38 -20.14
CA ALA A 312 -27.15 15.96 -21.26
C ALA A 312 -27.10 15.13 -22.55
N LEU A 313 -26.12 14.24 -22.72
CA LEU A 313 -25.99 13.36 -23.88
C LEU A 313 -26.66 11.99 -23.70
N PHE A 314 -27.03 11.65 -22.46
CA PHE A 314 -27.73 10.39 -22.11
C PHE A 314 -29.18 10.63 -21.63
N SER A 315 -29.66 11.87 -21.65
CA SER A 315 -31.06 12.28 -21.43
C SER A 315 -31.74 12.60 -22.74
#